data_AF-A0A2R7LWQ7-F1
#
_entry.id   AF-A0A2R7LWQ7-F1
#
_cell.length_a   1.000
_cell.length_b   1.000
_cell.length_c   1.000
_cell.angle_alpha   90.00
_cell.angle_beta   90.00
_cell.angle_gamma   90.00
#
_symmetry.space_group_name_H-M   'P 1'
#
loop_
_entity.id
_entity.type
_entity.pdbx_description
1 polymer ?
#
loop_
_entity_poly.entity_id
_entity_poly.type
_entity_poly.pdbx_seq_one_letter_code
_entity_poly.pdbx_strand_id
1 'polypeptide(L)'
;MSIKSVAAKLFASTIYYQTMAWAKKPIETQQEIFKSLINSAKETQFGIDHHFEKIKTVHDFKKRVPIRDYEDLKPYIDKVRMGEKNILWKGKPLYFAKTSGTTSGAKYIPLTKESMPYHIEASRNAILHYIYETGNADFVDGKMIFLQGSPILVEKYGIKFG
;
A
#
# COMPACT_ATOMS: atom_id res chain seq x y z
N MET A 1 -28.91 -21.80 6.34
CA MET A 1 -27.63 -21.06 6.29
C MET A 1 -26.53 -22.04 6.63
N SER A 2 -25.48 -22.15 5.82
CA SER A 2 -24.37 -23.07 6.13
C SER A 2 -23.56 -22.58 7.33
N ILE A 3 -22.78 -23.47 7.95
CA ILE A 3 -21.81 -23.10 9.00
C ILE A 3 -20.82 -22.04 8.48
N LYS A 4 -20.42 -22.14 7.20
CA LYS A 4 -19.52 -21.17 6.56
C LYS A 4 -20.17 -19.79 6.47
N SER A 5 -21.42 -19.73 6.03
CA SER A 5 -22.19 -18.49 5.93
C SER A 5 -22.42 -17.82 7.28
N VAL A 6 -22.69 -18.60 8.34
CA VAL A 6 -22.79 -18.07 9.72
C VAL A 6 -21.44 -17.52 10.19
N ALA A 7 -20.35 -18.29 10.02
CA ALA A 7 -19.01 -17.87 10.40
C ALA A 7 -18.56 -16.62 9.64
N ALA A 8 -18.85 -16.54 8.34
CA ALA A 8 -18.53 -15.39 7.50
C ALA A 8 -19.23 -14.11 7.99
N LYS A 9 -20.51 -14.19 8.40
CA LYS A 9 -21.24 -13.05 8.96
C LYS A 9 -20.66 -12.57 10.29
N LEU A 10 -20.28 -13.50 11.17
CA LEU A 10 -19.62 -13.15 12.43
C LEU A 10 -18.26 -12.49 12.17
N PHE A 11 -17.47 -13.04 11.25
CA PHE A 11 -16.18 -12.46 10.88
C PHE A 11 -16.33 -11.10 10.21
N ALA A 12 -17.32 -10.94 9.34
CA ALA A 12 -17.67 -9.67 8.70
C ALA A 12 -18.00 -8.59 9.74
N SER A 13 -18.80 -8.92 10.76
CA SER A 13 -19.11 -8.01 11.87
C SER A 13 -17.84 -7.56 12.60
N THR A 14 -16.95 -8.47 12.95
CA THR A 14 -15.68 -8.14 13.60
C THR A 14 -14.83 -7.20 12.75
N ILE A 15 -14.64 -7.52 11.46
CA ILE A 15 -13.84 -6.69 10.54
C ILE A 15 -14.47 -5.32 10.29
N TYR A 16 -15.80 -5.25 10.20
CA TYR A 16 -16.52 -3.98 10.09
C TYR A 16 -16.24 -3.09 11.30
N TYR A 17 -16.41 -3.59 12.53
CA TYR A 17 -16.17 -2.78 13.73
C TYR A 17 -14.69 -2.41 13.91
N GLN A 18 -13.75 -3.28 13.53
CA GLN A 18 -12.33 -2.93 13.47
C GLN A 18 -12.06 -1.78 12.48
N THR A 19 -12.73 -1.82 11.32
CA THR A 19 -12.64 -0.75 10.31
C THR A 19 -13.22 0.56 10.85
N MET A 20 -14.40 0.49 11.46
CA MET A 20 -15.07 1.67 12.03
C MET A 20 -14.30 2.29 13.19
N ALA A 21 -13.51 1.51 13.93
CA ALA A 21 -12.71 2.03 15.05
C ALA A 21 -11.73 3.12 14.61
N TRP A 22 -11.10 2.98 13.44
CA TRP A 22 -10.22 3.99 12.86
C TRP A 22 -10.97 4.91 11.90
N ALA A 23 -11.92 4.41 11.11
CA ALA A 23 -12.63 5.22 10.11
C ALA A 23 -13.51 6.32 10.74
N LYS A 24 -14.03 6.11 11.96
CA LYS A 24 -14.79 7.12 12.72
C LYS A 24 -13.90 8.23 13.30
N LYS A 25 -12.58 8.07 13.24
CA LYS A 25 -11.57 8.98 13.80
C LYS A 25 -10.58 9.44 12.72
N PRO A 26 -11.06 9.95 11.57
CA PRO A 26 -10.23 10.10 10.37
C PRO A 26 -9.05 11.04 10.56
N ILE A 27 -9.22 12.12 11.32
CA ILE A 27 -8.15 13.11 11.57
C ILE A 27 -7.04 12.50 12.43
N GLU A 28 -7.39 11.83 13.52
CA GLU A 28 -6.46 11.20 14.45
C GLU A 28 -5.69 10.07 13.75
N THR A 29 -6.41 9.19 13.05
CA THR A 29 -5.82 8.10 12.26
C THR A 29 -4.84 8.62 11.20
N GLN A 30 -5.21 9.66 10.44
CA GLN A 30 -4.30 10.25 9.45
C GLN A 30 -3.06 10.87 10.10
N GLN A 31 -3.21 11.53 11.26
CA GLN A 31 -2.07 12.10 11.98
C GLN A 31 -1.10 11.03 12.50
N GLU A 32 -1.62 9.92 13.02
CA GLU A 32 -0.81 8.78 13.48
C GLU A 32 -0.04 8.14 12.32
N ILE A 33 -0.72 7.86 11.22
CA ILE A 33 -0.11 7.31 10.00
C ILE A 33 0.96 8.28 9.48
N PHE A 34 0.65 9.57 9.36
CA PHE A 34 1.59 10.60 8.91
C PHE A 34 2.86 10.60 9.77
N LYS A 35 2.73 10.67 11.10
CA LYS A 35 3.88 10.65 12.02
C LYS A 35 4.72 9.38 11.87
N SER A 36 4.05 8.22 11.75
CA SER A 36 4.70 6.93 11.55
C SER A 36 5.51 6.88 10.24
N LEU A 37 4.92 7.34 9.15
CA LEU A 37 5.56 7.37 7.82
C LEU A 37 6.78 8.31 7.81
N ILE A 38 6.62 9.54 8.32
CA ILE A 38 7.73 10.52 8.38
C ILE A 38 8.88 9.98 9.23
N ASN A 39 8.58 9.46 10.44
CA ASN A 39 9.63 8.94 11.32
C ASN A 39 10.31 7.69 10.74
N SER A 40 9.57 6.83 10.04
CA SER A 40 10.12 5.63 9.40
C SER A 40 11.01 5.94 8.20
N ALA A 41 10.73 7.02 7.49
CA ALA A 41 11.44 7.40 6.27
C ALA A 41 12.53 8.45 6.48
N LYS A 42 12.72 9.00 7.68
CA LYS A 42 13.64 10.12 7.91
C LYS A 42 15.11 9.85 7.55
N GLU A 43 15.53 8.59 7.59
CA GLU A 43 16.90 8.15 7.27
C GLU A 43 17.06 7.70 5.81
N THR A 44 16.01 7.77 5.00
CA THR A 44 16.11 7.49 3.57
C THR A 44 16.71 8.70 2.85
N GLN A 45 17.28 8.50 1.66
CA GLN A 45 17.78 9.60 0.83
C GLN A 45 16.68 10.65 0.61
N PHE A 46 15.46 10.21 0.29
CA PHE A 46 14.32 11.12 0.14
C PHE A 46 14.00 11.86 1.45
N GLY A 47 14.04 11.18 2.59
CA GLY A 47 13.83 11.80 3.90
C GLY A 47 14.88 12.87 4.22
N ILE A 48 16.16 12.59 3.93
CA ILE A 48 17.29 13.51 4.13
C ILE A 48 17.16 14.73 3.21
N ASP A 49 16.91 14.52 1.91
CA ASP A 49 16.79 15.59 0.92
C ASP A 49 15.65 16.58 1.23
N HIS A 50 14.62 16.11 1.94
CA HIS A 50 13.45 16.91 2.31
C HIS A 50 13.38 17.22 3.81
N HIS A 51 14.45 16.98 4.56
CA HIS A 51 14.56 17.27 5.99
C HIS A 51 13.41 16.71 6.84
N PHE A 52 13.11 15.42 6.71
CA PHE A 52 12.04 14.75 7.46
C PHE A 52 12.22 14.83 8.98
N GLU A 53 13.45 14.94 9.47
CA GLU A 53 13.77 15.19 10.89
C GLU A 53 13.20 16.51 11.42
N LYS A 54 12.93 17.48 10.53
CA LYS A 54 12.36 18.80 10.87
C LYS A 54 10.85 18.85 10.66
N ILE A 55 10.21 17.76 10.21
CA ILE A 55 8.77 17.71 9.95
C ILE A 55 8.04 17.27 11.22
N LYS A 56 7.32 18.20 11.85
CA LYS A 56 6.46 17.90 13.03
C LYS A 56 4.98 17.98 12.69
N THR A 57 4.65 18.77 11.68
CA THR A 57 3.27 19.03 11.25
C THR A 57 3.11 18.80 9.74
N VAL A 58 1.86 18.64 9.31
CA VAL A 58 1.51 18.59 7.87
C VAL A 58 1.93 19.87 7.15
N HIS A 59 1.92 21.01 7.84
CA HIS A 59 2.40 22.29 7.28
C HIS A 59 3.90 22.26 6.99
N ASP A 60 4.71 21.72 7.90
CA ASP A 60 6.14 21.54 7.68
C ASP A 60 6.40 20.62 6.49
N PHE A 61 5.62 19.54 6.36
CA PHE A 61 5.70 18.62 5.24
C PHE A 61 5.41 19.32 3.91
N LYS A 62 4.31 20.06 3.81
CA LYS A 62 3.92 20.78 2.59
C LYS A 62 4.97 21.80 2.13
N LYS A 63 5.69 22.43 3.08
CA LYS A 63 6.78 23.37 2.76
C LYS A 63 8.03 22.68 2.22
N ARG A 64 8.26 21.44 2.62
CA ARG A 64 9.51 20.72 2.34
C ARG A 64 9.38 19.75 1.19
N VAL A 65 8.22 19.14 1.01
CA VAL A 65 7.97 18.10 0.01
C VAL A 65 7.04 18.66 -1.07
N PRO A 66 7.58 19.02 -2.26
CA PRO A 66 6.76 19.49 -3.35
C PRO A 66 5.90 18.35 -3.90
N ILE A 67 4.74 18.71 -4.47
CA ILE A 67 3.93 17.79 -5.27
C ILE A 67 4.74 17.43 -6.52
N ARG A 68 4.78 16.14 -6.84
CA ARG A 68 5.61 15.57 -7.92
C ARG A 68 4.83 14.59 -8.75
N ASP A 69 5.18 14.50 -10.02
CA ASP A 69 4.78 13.39 -10.86
C ASP A 69 5.81 12.24 -10.84
N TYR A 70 5.65 11.29 -11.76
CA TYR A 70 6.58 10.16 -11.86
C TYR A 70 7.97 10.59 -12.35
N GLU A 71 8.04 11.53 -13.29
CA GLU A 71 9.31 11.97 -13.89
C GLU A 71 10.16 12.71 -12.86
N ASP A 72 9.53 13.52 -12.02
CA ASP A 72 10.18 14.18 -10.89
C ASP A 72 10.74 13.19 -9.85
N LEU A 73 10.10 12.02 -9.69
CA LEU A 73 10.54 10.95 -8.79
C LEU A 73 11.50 9.96 -9.46
N LYS A 74 11.57 9.96 -10.78
CA LYS A 74 12.34 9.00 -11.59
C LYS A 74 13.81 8.90 -11.17
N PRO A 75 14.53 9.99 -10.82
CA PRO A 75 15.92 9.88 -10.34
C PRO A 75 16.06 9.01 -9.09
N TYR A 76 15.12 9.09 -8.15
CA TYR A 76 15.11 8.22 -6.97
C TYR A 76 14.74 6.78 -7.34
N ILE A 77 13.73 6.61 -8.17
CA ILE A 77 13.25 5.29 -8.61
C ILE A 77 14.37 4.55 -9.34
N ASP A 78 15.13 5.21 -10.21
CA ASP A 78 16.23 4.59 -10.95
C ASP A 78 17.33 4.07 -10.01
N LYS A 79 17.68 4.82 -8.95
CA LYS A 79 18.57 4.32 -7.88
C LYS A 79 18.03 3.05 -7.23
N VAL A 80 16.73 3.03 -6.89
CA VAL A 80 16.08 1.83 -6.32
C VAL A 80 16.12 0.66 -7.32
N ARG A 81 15.88 0.93 -8.60
CA ARG A 81 15.93 -0.08 -9.68
C ARG A 81 17.33 -0.65 -9.85
N MET A 82 18.38 0.12 -9.58
CA MET A 82 19.77 -0.34 -9.54
C MET A 82 20.13 -1.09 -8.25
N GLY A 83 19.16 -1.28 -7.35
CA GLY A 83 19.31 -2.04 -6.12
C GLY A 83 19.85 -1.24 -4.94
N GLU A 84 19.91 0.10 -5.03
CA GLU A 84 20.22 0.94 -3.88
C GLU A 84 19.11 0.82 -2.82
N LYS A 85 19.52 0.77 -1.55
CA LYS A 85 18.61 0.66 -0.39
C LYS A 85 18.38 2.03 0.24
N ASN A 86 17.29 2.17 1.00
CA ASN A 86 16.99 3.38 1.78
C ASN A 86 16.87 4.65 0.91
N ILE A 87 16.29 4.56 -0.29
CA ILE A 87 16.15 5.72 -1.17
C ILE A 87 14.80 6.41 -0.95
N LEU A 88 13.70 5.80 -1.40
CA LEU A 88 12.32 6.31 -1.19
C LEU A 88 11.70 5.77 0.10
N TRP A 89 12.06 4.54 0.46
CA TRP A 89 11.61 3.85 1.65
C TRP A 89 12.76 3.04 2.25
N LYS A 90 12.65 2.67 3.52
CA LYS A 90 13.65 1.84 4.21
C LYS A 90 13.80 0.47 3.53
N GLY A 91 15.03 -0.02 3.45
CA GLY A 91 15.37 -1.27 2.80
C GLY A 91 15.26 -1.21 1.28
N LYS A 92 14.96 -2.37 0.68
CA LYS A 92 14.67 -2.54 -0.75
C LYS A 92 13.21 -2.97 -0.92
N PRO A 93 12.52 -2.61 -2.02
CA PRO A 93 11.22 -3.18 -2.33
C PRO A 93 11.33 -4.68 -2.60
N LEU A 94 10.23 -5.41 -2.41
CA LEU A 94 10.16 -6.83 -2.76
C LEU A 94 10.14 -7.02 -4.28
N TYR A 95 9.36 -6.18 -4.96
CA TYR A 95 9.31 -6.16 -6.41
C TYR A 95 8.82 -4.81 -6.93
N PHE A 96 9.00 -4.56 -8.23
CA PHE A 96 8.38 -3.45 -8.92
C PHE A 96 7.17 -3.94 -9.69
N ALA A 97 6.03 -3.27 -9.51
CA ALA A 97 4.91 -3.36 -10.42
C ALA A 97 5.18 -2.49 -11.64
N LYS A 98 5.17 -3.10 -12.82
CA LYS A 98 5.32 -2.40 -14.10
C LYS A 98 3.95 -1.94 -14.60
N THR A 99 3.78 -0.63 -14.79
CA THR A 99 2.59 -0.08 -15.46
C THR A 99 2.94 0.35 -16.88
N SER A 100 2.07 0.04 -17.84
CA SER A 100 2.19 0.48 -19.24
C SER A 100 1.80 1.95 -19.35
N GLY A 101 2.68 2.84 -18.89
CA GLY A 101 2.53 4.27 -19.13
C GLY A 101 2.59 4.55 -20.64
N THR A 102 1.69 5.39 -21.14
CA THR A 102 1.58 5.72 -22.57
C THR A 102 2.54 6.82 -23.02
N THR A 103 3.12 7.58 -22.10
CA THR A 103 3.90 8.80 -22.40
C THR A 103 5.41 8.70 -22.14
N SER A 104 5.86 7.94 -21.14
CA SER A 104 7.29 7.93 -20.70
C SER A 104 7.95 6.55 -20.76
N GLY A 105 7.31 5.59 -21.44
CA GLY A 105 7.64 4.18 -21.32
C GLY A 105 7.09 3.57 -20.02
N ALA A 106 7.62 2.40 -19.65
CA ALA A 106 7.11 1.66 -18.51
C ALA A 106 7.47 2.34 -17.18
N LYS A 107 6.47 2.60 -16.33
CA LYS A 107 6.69 3.11 -14.98
C LYS A 107 6.83 1.94 -14.02
N TYR A 108 7.82 2.03 -13.14
CA TYR A 108 8.13 1.05 -12.11
C TYR A 108 7.70 1.59 -10.74
N ILE A 109 6.70 0.96 -10.15
CA ILE A 109 6.17 1.32 -8.83
C ILE A 109 6.72 0.33 -7.79
N PRO A 110 7.52 0.78 -6.80
CA PRO A 110 8.10 -0.12 -5.80
C PRO A 110 7.01 -0.64 -4.86
N LEU A 111 6.96 -1.95 -4.65
CA LEU A 111 6.10 -2.59 -3.66
C LEU A 111 6.93 -3.11 -2.50
N THR A 112 6.65 -2.59 -1.32
CA THR A 112 7.46 -2.84 -0.11
C THR A 112 6.93 -4.05 0.65
N LYS A 113 7.77 -4.62 1.52
CA LYS A 113 7.34 -5.72 2.38
C LYS A 113 6.19 -5.29 3.30
N GLU A 114 6.21 -4.04 3.74
CA GLU A 114 5.20 -3.46 4.61
C GLU A 114 3.87 -3.18 3.90
N SER A 115 3.87 -2.88 2.59
CA SER A 115 2.63 -2.64 1.86
C SER A 115 1.90 -3.93 1.51
N MET A 116 2.63 -5.04 1.29
CA MET A 116 2.06 -6.29 0.78
C MET A 116 0.85 -6.84 1.55
N PRO A 117 0.85 -6.90 2.90
CA PRO A 117 -0.32 -7.37 3.65
C PRO A 117 -1.59 -6.57 3.35
N TYR A 118 -1.46 -5.25 3.17
CA TYR A 118 -2.61 -4.37 2.95
C TYR A 118 -3.33 -4.62 1.63
N HIS A 119 -2.67 -5.14 0.59
CA HIS A 119 -3.34 -5.50 -0.67
C HIS A 119 -4.33 -6.66 -0.46
N ILE A 120 -3.93 -7.65 0.33
CA ILE A 120 -4.76 -8.82 0.66
C ILE A 120 -5.87 -8.43 1.63
N GLU A 121 -5.51 -7.67 2.67
CA GLU A 121 -6.46 -7.22 3.68
C GLU A 121 -7.54 -6.30 3.10
N ALA A 122 -7.18 -5.36 2.24
CA ALA A 122 -8.14 -4.48 1.59
C ALA A 122 -9.16 -5.28 0.76
N SER A 123 -8.69 -6.22 -0.05
CA SER A 123 -9.55 -7.07 -0.89
C SER A 123 -10.48 -7.94 -0.05
N ARG A 124 -9.95 -8.60 0.99
CA ARG A 124 -10.73 -9.39 1.95
C ARG A 124 -11.76 -8.52 2.65
N ASN A 125 -11.35 -7.38 3.19
CA ASN A 125 -12.21 -6.51 3.97
C ASN A 125 -13.33 -5.91 3.10
N ALA A 126 -13.09 -5.60 1.84
CA ALA A 126 -14.14 -5.13 0.92
C ALA A 126 -15.29 -6.15 0.81
N ILE A 127 -14.95 -7.44 0.64
CA ILE A 127 -15.95 -8.52 0.58
C ILE A 127 -16.67 -8.67 1.93
N LEU A 128 -15.93 -8.60 3.04
CA LEU A 128 -16.52 -8.73 4.38
C LEU A 128 -17.42 -7.55 4.74
N HIS A 129 -17.07 -6.32 4.32
CA HIS A 129 -17.95 -5.16 4.44
C HIS A 129 -19.23 -5.37 3.64
N TYR A 130 -19.17 -5.90 2.42
CA TYR A 130 -20.36 -6.26 1.65
C TYR A 130 -21.25 -7.27 2.41
N ILE A 131 -20.67 -8.33 2.99
CA ILE A 131 -21.43 -9.30 3.79
C ILE A 131 -22.10 -8.62 5.00
N TYR A 132 -21.39 -7.72 5.68
CA TYR A 132 -21.92 -7.01 6.84
C TYR A 132 -23.10 -6.11 6.46
N GLU A 133 -22.93 -5.28 5.42
CA GLU A 133 -23.93 -4.29 4.99
C GLU A 133 -25.19 -4.94 4.40
N THR A 134 -25.02 -6.03 3.63
CA THR A 134 -26.13 -6.64 2.89
C THR A 134 -26.72 -7.87 3.59
N GLY A 135 -25.99 -8.46 4.53
CA GLY A 135 -26.30 -9.77 5.09
C GLY A 135 -26.18 -10.93 4.09
N ASN A 136 -25.77 -10.67 2.84
CA ASN A 136 -25.60 -11.70 1.82
C ASN A 136 -24.23 -12.37 1.96
N ALA A 137 -24.23 -13.65 2.32
CA ALA A 137 -23.03 -14.48 2.41
C ALA A 137 -23.11 -15.74 1.53
N ASP A 138 -24.13 -15.85 0.68
CA ASP A 138 -24.44 -17.11 -0.03
C ASP A 138 -23.33 -17.50 -1.00
N PHE A 139 -22.60 -16.52 -1.54
CA PHE A 139 -21.45 -16.75 -2.41
C PHE A 139 -20.28 -17.47 -1.72
N VAL A 140 -20.21 -17.43 -0.38
CA VAL A 140 -19.16 -18.14 0.40
C VAL A 140 -19.32 -19.66 0.30
N ASP A 141 -20.56 -20.14 0.07
CA ASP A 141 -20.84 -21.55 -0.17
C ASP A 141 -20.58 -21.96 -1.63
N GLY A 142 -20.42 -20.98 -2.52
CA GLY A 142 -20.13 -21.17 -3.94
C GLY A 142 -18.65 -21.39 -4.25
N LYS A 143 -18.37 -21.63 -5.54
CA LYS A 143 -17.00 -21.62 -6.07
C LYS A 143 -16.66 -20.19 -6.49
N MET A 144 -15.49 -19.71 -6.08
CA MET A 144 -14.96 -18.42 -6.50
C MET A 144 -13.87 -18.65 -7.54
N ILE A 145 -13.99 -17.97 -8.69
CA ILE A 145 -12.92 -17.91 -9.68
C ILE A 145 -12.24 -16.54 -9.61
N PHE A 146 -10.91 -16.54 -9.53
CA PHE A 146 -10.12 -15.32 -9.57
C PHE A 146 -9.25 -15.35 -10.83
N LEU A 147 -9.57 -14.46 -11.78
CA LEU A 147 -8.83 -14.31 -13.03
C LEU A 147 -7.82 -13.18 -12.86
N GLN A 148 -6.57 -13.55 -12.58
CA GLN A 148 -5.47 -12.61 -12.45
C GLN A 148 -4.48 -12.75 -13.61
N GLY A 149 -3.78 -11.65 -13.90
CA GLY A 149 -2.58 -11.72 -14.72
C GLY A 149 -1.47 -12.48 -13.99
N SER A 150 -0.69 -13.27 -14.72
CA SER A 150 0.52 -13.90 -14.21
C SER A 150 1.73 -13.15 -14.79
N PRO A 151 2.27 -12.14 -14.08
CA PRO A 151 3.43 -11.43 -14.58
C PRO A 151 4.66 -12.34 -14.57
N ILE A 152 5.41 -12.34 -15.67
CA ILE A 152 6.73 -12.98 -15.70
C ILE A 152 7.68 -12.10 -14.90
N LEU A 153 8.10 -12.59 -13.73
CA LEU A 153 9.03 -11.87 -12.88
C LEU A 153 10.47 -12.13 -13.32
N VAL A 154 11.23 -11.07 -13.56
CA VAL A 154 12.68 -11.13 -13.79
C VAL A 154 13.41 -10.52 -12.61
N GLU A 155 14.38 -11.22 -12.05
CA GLU A 155 15.19 -10.70 -10.95
C GLU A 155 16.39 -9.89 -11.48
N LYS A 156 16.54 -8.66 -10.98
CA LYS A 156 17.70 -7.80 -11.24
C LYS A 156 18.08 -7.07 -9.96
N TYR A 157 19.37 -6.98 -9.65
CA TYR A 157 19.88 -6.26 -8.47
C TYR A 157 19.28 -6.73 -7.12
N GLY A 158 18.84 -8.00 -7.06
CA GLY A 158 18.17 -8.60 -5.90
C GLY A 158 16.73 -8.13 -5.70
N ILE A 159 16.08 -7.63 -6.75
CA ILE A 159 14.68 -7.16 -6.77
C ILE A 159 13.96 -7.81 -7.96
N LYS A 160 12.72 -8.25 -7.77
CA LYS A 160 11.90 -8.82 -8.85
C LYS A 160 11.21 -7.69 -9.64
N PHE A 161 11.08 -7.86 -10.95
CA PHE A 161 10.42 -6.92 -11.86
C PHE A 161 9.34 -7.64 -12.66
N GLY A 162 8.10 -7.14 -12.63
CA GLY A 162 7.01 -7.64 -13.48
C GLY A 162 5.69 -6.92 -13.34
#